data_AF-A0AAN8LMF5-F1
#
_entry.id   AF-A0AAN8LMF5-F1
#
_cell.length_a   1.000
_cell.length_b   1.000
_cell.length_c   1.000
_cell.angle_alpha   90.00
_cell.angle_beta   90.00
_cell.angle_gamma   90.00
#
_symmetry.space_group_name_H-M   'P 1'
#
loop_
_entity.id
_entity.type
_entity.pdbx_description
1 polymer ?
#
loop_
_entity_poly.entity_id
_entity_poly.type
_entity_poly.pdbx_seq_one_letter_code
_entity_poly.pdbx_strand_id
1 'polypeptide(L)'
;MSSAKRPLWLNWENPDIMSELLFQNNEIIFKTEMDMLTLQIIRIMENIWQNQGLDLRMLPYGYMSLGDCVGLIEVVRSSHTIMQIQCKGGLKGALQFNSSTLHQWLKDKNKGEMFQEMSYKAYLAIRQNANLFINLFSMMLGSGMPELQSFDDIAYIRKTLALDKTEQEALDCFMKQMNDAHHGSWTTKMDWIFHTMRQHALN
;
A
#
# COMPACT_ATOMS: atom_id res chain seq x y z
N MET A 1 5.67 8.56 18.49
CA MET A 1 5.62 7.33 17.67
C MET A 1 6.96 6.59 17.80
N SER A 2 6.94 5.27 17.99
CA SER A 2 8.16 4.45 18.07
C SER A 2 8.63 3.99 16.68
N SER A 3 8.96 4.93 15.80
CA SER A 3 9.55 4.63 14.48
C SER A 3 10.99 5.11 14.44
N ALA A 4 11.88 4.36 13.78
CA ALA A 4 13.30 4.68 13.66
C ALA A 4 13.53 6.06 13.04
N LYS A 5 12.65 6.49 12.12
CA LYS A 5 12.70 7.81 11.46
C LYS A 5 12.09 8.95 12.30
N ARG A 6 11.52 8.63 13.47
CA ARG A 6 10.94 9.57 14.44
C ARG A 6 10.06 10.67 13.79
N PRO A 7 9.02 10.28 13.02
CA PRO A 7 8.11 11.26 12.44
C PRO A 7 7.37 12.03 13.55
N LEU A 8 7.02 13.28 13.28
CA LEU A 8 6.27 14.11 14.22
C LEU A 8 4.78 13.93 13.96
N TRP A 9 4.04 13.52 14.99
CA TRP A 9 2.57 13.50 14.95
C TRP A 9 2.07 14.82 15.50
N LEU A 10 1.36 15.58 14.68
CA LEU A 10 0.76 16.85 15.07
C LEU A 10 -0.74 16.67 15.17
N ASN A 11 -1.32 17.09 16.30
CA ASN A 11 -2.74 17.08 16.56
C ASN A 11 -3.14 18.46 17.09
N TRP A 12 -4.17 19.05 16.50
CA TRP A 12 -4.73 20.33 16.95
C TRP A 12 -6.25 20.31 16.86
N GLU A 13 -6.89 21.12 17.69
CA GLU A 13 -8.34 21.26 17.71
C GLU A 13 -8.85 21.84 16.39
N ASN A 14 -9.96 21.31 15.90
CA ASN A 14 -10.61 21.80 14.70
C ASN A 14 -11.41 23.06 15.05
N PRO A 15 -11.03 24.25 14.53
CA PRO A 15 -11.70 25.51 14.87
C PRO A 15 -13.10 25.63 14.23
N ASP A 16 -13.50 24.68 13.38
CA ASP A 16 -14.83 24.69 12.75
C ASP A 16 -15.93 24.53 13.81
N ILE A 17 -16.98 25.34 13.69
CA ILE A 17 -18.15 25.32 14.58
C ILE A 17 -18.88 23.96 14.50
N MET A 18 -18.80 23.28 13.35
CA MET A 18 -19.36 21.96 13.10
C MET A 18 -18.37 20.82 13.39
N SER A 19 -17.25 21.11 14.07
CA SER A 19 -16.23 20.10 14.44
C SER A 19 -16.83 18.95 15.26
N GLU A 20 -17.86 19.19 16.07
CA GLU A 20 -18.56 18.13 16.82
C GLU A 20 -19.31 17.14 15.91
N LEU A 21 -19.76 17.56 14.73
CA LEU A 21 -20.47 16.72 13.77
C LEU A 21 -19.53 16.00 12.79
N LEU A 22 -18.33 16.54 12.57
CA LEU A 22 -17.35 16.00 11.66
C LEU A 22 -16.20 15.33 12.42
N PHE A 23 -15.32 16.16 12.97
CA PHE A 23 -14.20 15.75 13.79
C PHE A 23 -13.69 16.91 14.66
N GLN A 24 -13.44 16.59 15.94
CA GLN A 24 -12.97 17.55 16.93
C GLN A 24 -11.50 17.94 16.74
N ASN A 25 -10.68 17.04 16.20
CA ASN A 25 -9.25 17.25 16.01
C ASN A 25 -8.82 17.00 14.57
N ASN A 26 -7.84 17.78 14.13
CA ASN A 26 -7.06 17.58 12.92
C ASN A 26 -5.76 16.85 13.27
N GLU A 27 -5.34 15.94 12.39
CA GLU A 27 -4.15 15.13 12.62
C GLU A 27 -3.33 15.00 11.34
N ILE A 28 -2.03 15.27 11.43
CA ILE A 28 -1.06 15.05 10.34
C ILE A 28 0.22 14.43 10.87
N ILE A 29 0.90 13.69 10.00
CA ILE A 29 2.22 13.14 10.26
C ILE A 29 3.24 13.90 9.41
N PHE A 30 4.22 14.50 10.07
CA PHE A 30 5.39 15.05 9.41
C PHE A 30 6.43 13.95 9.24
N LYS A 31 6.79 13.67 7.99
CA LYS A 31 7.73 12.59 7.63
C LYS A 31 8.83 13.13 6.74
N THR A 32 10.05 12.67 6.99
CA THR A 32 11.18 12.80 6.08
C THR A 32 11.19 11.60 5.12
N GLU A 33 11.43 11.87 3.84
CA GLU A 33 11.49 10.98 2.67
C GLU A 33 10.24 10.87 1.77
N MET A 34 10.53 10.42 0.55
CA MET A 34 9.72 10.55 -0.66
C MET A 34 8.65 9.46 -0.77
N ASP A 35 7.46 9.71 -0.23
CA ASP A 35 6.28 8.88 -0.52
C ASP A 35 5.37 9.49 -1.61
N MET A 36 5.63 10.74 -2.02
CA MET A 36 4.70 11.51 -2.87
C MET A 36 4.33 10.78 -4.15
N LEU A 37 5.33 10.22 -4.83
CA LEU A 37 5.14 9.71 -6.17
C LEU A 37 4.45 8.35 -6.15
N THR A 38 4.76 7.49 -5.20
CA THR A 38 4.01 6.25 -4.98
C THR A 38 2.54 6.54 -4.74
N LEU A 39 2.22 7.53 -3.90
CA LEU A 39 0.84 7.93 -3.64
C LEU A 39 0.15 8.53 -4.87
N GLN A 40 0.86 9.34 -5.65
CA GLN A 40 0.34 9.85 -6.93
C GLN A 40 0.07 8.71 -7.92
N ILE A 41 0.96 7.73 -8.03
CA ILE A 41 0.77 6.55 -8.87
C ILE A 41 -0.44 5.74 -8.39
N ILE A 42 -0.64 5.55 -7.09
CA ILE A 42 -1.83 4.87 -6.54
C ILE A 42 -3.11 5.63 -6.90
N ARG A 43 -3.11 6.97 -6.83
CA ARG A 43 -4.27 7.80 -7.24
C ARG A 43 -4.57 7.66 -8.74
N ILE A 44 -3.54 7.58 -9.58
CA ILE A 44 -3.69 7.35 -11.01
C ILE A 44 -4.27 5.95 -11.28
N MET A 45 -3.78 4.93 -10.59
CA MET A 45 -4.31 3.56 -10.68
C MET A 45 -5.79 3.51 -10.28
N GLU A 46 -6.14 4.16 -9.17
CA GLU A 46 -7.54 4.28 -8.73
C GLU A 46 -8.43 4.93 -9.78
N ASN A 47 -7.99 6.03 -10.38
CA ASN A 47 -8.75 6.70 -11.43
C ASN A 47 -8.95 5.78 -12.66
N ILE A 48 -7.91 5.05 -13.07
CA ILE A 48 -8.01 4.06 -14.17
C ILE A 48 -9.05 2.99 -13.84
N TRP A 49 -9.03 2.44 -12.63
CA TRP A 49 -9.99 1.41 -12.21
C TRP A 49 -11.42 1.96 -12.17
N GLN A 50 -11.63 3.14 -11.60
CA GLN A 50 -12.94 3.78 -11.55
C GLN A 50 -13.51 4.06 -12.94
N ASN A 51 -12.68 4.52 -13.89
CA ASN A 51 -13.10 4.75 -15.28
C ASN A 51 -13.50 3.45 -16.00
N GLN A 52 -13.01 2.30 -15.55
CA GLN A 52 -13.42 0.97 -16.04
C GLN A 52 -14.58 0.36 -15.22
N GLY A 53 -15.19 1.12 -14.31
CA GLY A 53 -16.27 0.65 -13.44
C GLY A 53 -15.82 -0.30 -12.32
N LEU A 54 -14.52 -0.30 -11.99
CA LEU A 54 -13.94 -1.09 -10.91
C LEU A 54 -13.74 -0.20 -9.67
N ASP A 55 -14.65 -0.30 -8.71
CA ASP A 55 -14.47 0.34 -7.40
C ASP A 55 -13.74 -0.60 -6.44
N LEU A 56 -12.42 -0.43 -6.36
CA LEU A 56 -11.57 -1.19 -5.43
C LEU A 56 -11.46 -0.54 -4.04
N ARG A 57 -12.13 0.60 -3.81
CA ARG A 57 -12.11 1.35 -2.53
C ARG A 57 -10.70 1.57 -1.98
N MET A 58 -9.82 2.04 -2.85
CA MET A 58 -8.48 2.45 -2.44
C MET A 58 -8.57 3.66 -1.50
N LEU A 59 -7.62 3.78 -0.58
CA LEU A 59 -7.52 4.92 0.34
C LEU A 59 -6.16 5.59 0.17
N PRO A 60 -5.91 6.31 -0.94
CA PRO A 60 -4.72 7.11 -1.08
C PRO A 60 -4.83 8.33 -0.16
N TYR A 61 -4.24 8.22 1.02
CA TYR A 61 -4.19 9.33 1.98
C TYR A 61 -3.48 10.55 1.40
N GLY A 62 -3.88 11.74 1.83
CA GLY A 62 -3.28 12.99 1.42
C GLY A 62 -1.79 13.07 1.73
N TYR A 63 -1.01 13.59 0.78
CA TYR A 63 0.40 13.90 0.95
C TYR A 63 0.70 15.27 0.36
N MET A 64 1.52 16.06 1.07
CA MET A 64 2.03 17.34 0.62
C MET A 64 3.55 17.40 0.83
N SER A 65 4.32 17.62 -0.24
CA SER A 65 5.76 17.88 -0.14
C SER A 65 5.99 19.32 0.33
N LEU A 66 6.88 19.50 1.31
CA LEU A 66 7.28 20.81 1.84
C LEU A 66 8.67 21.25 1.34
N GLY A 67 9.37 20.43 0.54
CA GLY A 67 10.76 20.65 0.12
C GLY A 67 11.77 19.86 0.94
N ASP A 68 13.04 19.82 0.52
CA ASP A 68 14.18 19.18 1.23
C ASP A 68 13.89 17.78 1.81
N CYS A 69 13.24 16.92 1.01
CA CYS A 69 12.84 15.56 1.42
C CYS A 69 11.94 15.54 2.67
N VAL A 70 11.14 16.57 2.88
CA VAL A 70 10.16 16.69 3.96
C VAL A 70 8.75 16.74 3.36
N GLY A 71 7.81 16.06 4.01
CA GLY A 71 6.41 16.14 3.66
C GLY A 71 5.46 15.93 4.82
N LEU A 72 4.20 16.28 4.56
CA LEU A 72 3.05 16.05 5.44
C LEU A 72 2.22 14.90 4.88
N ILE A 73 1.79 14.03 5.77
CA ILE A 73 0.91 12.90 5.50
C ILE A 73 -0.37 13.09 6.30
N GLU A 74 -1.51 12.92 5.64
CA GLU A 74 -2.81 12.84 6.27
C GLU A 74 -2.93 11.60 7.14
N VAL A 75 -3.43 11.75 8.36
CA VAL A 75 -3.74 10.61 9.23
C VAL A 75 -5.09 10.01 8.83
N VAL A 76 -5.06 8.73 8.45
CA VAL A 76 -6.29 7.96 8.25
C VAL A 76 -6.92 7.66 9.61
N ARG A 77 -8.07 8.30 9.88
CA ARG A 77 -8.80 8.16 11.13
C ARG A 77 -9.30 6.73 11.33
N SER A 78 -9.45 6.33 12.59
CA SER A 78 -9.97 5.00 12.98
C SER A 78 -9.19 3.83 12.36
N SER A 79 -7.93 4.05 12.00
CA SER A 79 -7.05 3.02 11.45
C SER A 79 -6.16 2.41 12.53
N HIS A 80 -5.84 1.13 12.35
CA HIS A 80 -4.88 0.41 13.17
C HIS A 80 -3.99 -0.41 12.25
N THR A 81 -2.71 -0.51 12.59
CA THR A 81 -1.82 -1.44 11.88
C THR A 81 -2.25 -2.88 12.17
N ILE A 82 -2.00 -3.79 11.24
CA ILE A 82 -2.27 -5.22 11.44
C ILE A 82 -1.62 -5.73 12.73
N MET A 83 -0.40 -5.26 13.03
CA MET A 83 0.31 -5.57 14.27
C MET A 83 -0.43 -5.06 15.51
N GLN A 84 -0.93 -3.83 15.52
CA GLN A 84 -1.72 -3.29 16.64
C GLN A 84 -2.97 -4.15 16.91
N ILE A 85 -3.62 -4.65 15.86
CA ILE A 85 -4.79 -5.53 16.00
C ILE A 85 -4.38 -6.88 16.61
N GLN A 86 -3.28 -7.47 16.16
CA GLN A 86 -2.79 -8.77 16.64
C GLN A 86 -2.27 -8.71 18.09
N CYS A 87 -1.57 -7.63 18.45
CA CYS A 87 -1.00 -7.44 19.78
C CYS A 87 -2.01 -6.99 20.84
N LYS A 88 -3.27 -6.65 20.47
CA LYS A 88 -4.35 -6.40 21.46
C LYS A 88 -4.60 -7.61 22.39
N GLY A 89 -4.17 -8.81 22.01
CA GLY A 89 -4.19 -10.02 22.86
C GLY A 89 -2.97 -10.20 23.80
N GLY A 90 -2.08 -9.21 23.92
CA GLY A 90 -0.87 -9.29 24.74
C GLY A 90 0.18 -10.27 24.19
N LEU A 91 1.11 -10.74 25.05
CA LEU A 91 2.17 -11.70 24.69
C LEU A 91 1.61 -12.98 24.05
N LYS A 92 0.40 -13.39 24.46
CA LYS A 92 -0.32 -14.54 23.89
C LYS A 92 -0.85 -14.27 22.47
N GLY A 93 -1.26 -13.04 22.13
CA GLY A 93 -1.69 -12.65 20.79
C GLY A 93 -0.54 -12.48 19.78
N ALA A 94 0.65 -12.06 20.26
CA ALA A 94 1.85 -12.01 19.44
C ALA A 94 2.40 -13.41 19.09
N LEU A 95 2.30 -14.36 20.03
CA LEU A 95 2.70 -15.75 19.84
C LEU A 95 1.63 -16.59 19.13
N GLN A 96 0.35 -16.31 19.38
CA GLN A 96 -0.77 -16.83 18.58
C GLN A 96 -0.96 -15.91 17.38
N PHE A 97 -0.03 -15.95 16.44
CA PHE A 97 -0.26 -15.45 15.09
C PHE A 97 -1.38 -16.30 14.45
N ASN A 98 -2.61 -16.14 14.93
CA ASN A 98 -3.83 -16.74 14.40
C ASN A 98 -4.14 -15.98 13.11
N SER A 99 -3.28 -16.17 12.13
CA SER A 99 -3.50 -15.79 10.74
C SER A 99 -4.85 -16.33 10.28
N SER A 100 -5.31 -17.43 10.87
CA SER A 100 -6.63 -18.03 10.69
C SER A 100 -7.76 -17.07 11.06
N THR A 101 -7.75 -16.26 12.12
CA THR A 101 -8.95 -15.48 12.48
C THR A 101 -9.25 -14.35 11.49
N LEU A 102 -8.24 -13.53 11.14
CA LEU A 102 -8.41 -12.49 10.11
C LEU A 102 -8.62 -13.12 8.73
N HIS A 103 -7.87 -14.16 8.39
CA HIS A 103 -8.02 -14.87 7.12
C HIS A 103 -9.39 -15.53 6.99
N GLN A 104 -9.89 -16.19 8.04
CA GLN A 104 -11.20 -16.83 8.09
C GLN A 104 -12.31 -15.79 8.03
N TRP A 105 -12.16 -14.66 8.73
CA TRP A 105 -13.10 -13.54 8.64
C TRP A 105 -13.13 -12.95 7.22
N LEU A 106 -11.97 -12.70 6.61
CA LEU A 106 -11.87 -12.22 5.22
C LEU A 106 -12.40 -13.27 4.23
N LYS A 107 -12.15 -14.56 4.46
CA LYS A 107 -12.61 -15.67 3.62
C LYS A 107 -14.12 -15.87 3.73
N ASP A 108 -14.70 -15.69 4.92
CA ASP A 108 -16.13 -15.76 5.15
C ASP A 108 -16.87 -14.56 4.56
N LYS A 109 -16.22 -13.40 4.50
CA LYS A 109 -16.76 -12.19 3.88
C LYS A 109 -16.56 -12.14 2.37
N ASN A 110 -15.48 -12.72 1.86
CA ASN A 110 -15.14 -12.79 0.43
C ASN A 110 -15.22 -14.23 -0.08
N LYS A 111 -16.42 -14.82 0.01
CA LYS A 111 -16.67 -16.17 -0.50
C LYS A 111 -16.77 -16.13 -2.02
N GLY A 112 -15.78 -16.66 -2.73
CA GLY A 112 -15.87 -16.96 -4.16
C GLY A 112 -14.70 -16.47 -5.01
N GLU A 113 -14.82 -16.68 -6.32
CA GLU A 113 -13.87 -16.23 -7.34
C GLU A 113 -13.84 -14.69 -7.49
N MET A 114 -14.79 -13.96 -6.90
CA MET A 114 -14.90 -12.49 -6.97
C MET A 114 -13.60 -11.75 -6.67
N PHE A 115 -12.81 -12.20 -5.68
CA PHE A 115 -11.53 -11.55 -5.38
C PHE A 115 -10.50 -11.76 -6.50
N GLN A 116 -10.38 -13.00 -7.00
CA GLN A 116 -9.54 -13.31 -8.14
C GLN A 116 -10.05 -12.55 -9.38
N GLU A 117 -11.37 -12.42 -9.49
CA GLU A 117 -12.06 -11.76 -10.57
C GLU A 117 -11.68 -10.28 -10.66
N MET A 118 -11.89 -9.57 -9.56
CA MET A 118 -11.54 -8.17 -9.43
C MET A 118 -10.03 -7.95 -9.60
N SER A 119 -9.20 -8.86 -9.09
CA SER A 119 -7.75 -8.76 -9.20
C SER A 119 -7.27 -8.88 -10.65
N TYR A 120 -7.84 -9.78 -11.47
CA TYR A 120 -7.48 -9.86 -12.88
C TYR A 120 -7.94 -8.62 -13.64
N LYS A 121 -9.16 -8.12 -13.38
CA LYS A 121 -9.68 -6.91 -14.05
C LYS A 121 -8.80 -5.71 -13.73
N ALA A 122 -8.43 -5.57 -12.46
CA ALA A 122 -7.54 -4.51 -12.01
C ALA A 122 -6.16 -4.60 -12.68
N TYR A 123 -5.57 -5.79 -12.77
CA TYR A 123 -4.27 -6.02 -13.42
C TYR A 123 -4.32 -5.64 -14.91
N LEU A 124 -5.33 -6.11 -15.65
CA LEU A 124 -5.50 -5.80 -17.07
C LEU A 124 -5.70 -4.31 -17.30
N ALA A 125 -6.50 -3.64 -16.47
CA ALA A 125 -6.71 -2.19 -16.54
C ALA A 125 -5.39 -1.41 -16.47
N ILE A 126 -4.50 -1.80 -15.55
CA ILE A 126 -3.17 -1.19 -15.44
C ILE A 126 -2.29 -1.53 -16.65
N ARG A 127 -2.30 -2.79 -17.08
CA ARG A 127 -1.53 -3.25 -18.25
C ARG A 127 -1.92 -2.51 -19.53
N GLN A 128 -3.21 -2.30 -19.78
CA GLN A 128 -3.71 -1.53 -20.93
C GLN A 128 -3.22 -0.07 -20.90
N ASN A 129 -2.95 0.47 -19.72
CA ASN A 129 -2.44 1.83 -19.51
C ASN A 129 -0.92 1.86 -19.23
N ALA A 130 -0.17 0.78 -19.54
CA ALA A 130 1.24 0.66 -19.18
C ALA A 130 2.13 1.80 -19.72
N ASN A 131 1.83 2.33 -20.91
CA ASN A 131 2.58 3.44 -21.50
C ASN A 131 2.53 4.71 -20.63
N LEU A 132 1.40 4.96 -19.96
CA LEU A 132 1.28 6.09 -19.02
C LEU A 132 2.28 5.92 -17.87
N PHE A 133 2.30 4.74 -17.25
CA PHE A 133 3.23 4.44 -16.15
C PHE A 133 4.68 4.51 -16.63
N ILE A 134 5.03 3.88 -17.75
CA ILE A 134 6.39 3.95 -18.30
C ILE A 134 6.83 5.40 -18.51
N ASN A 135 5.97 6.25 -19.09
CA ASN A 135 6.30 7.65 -19.32
C ASN A 135 6.43 8.44 -18.01
N LEU A 136 5.54 8.23 -17.04
CA LEU A 136 5.61 8.86 -15.72
C LEU A 136 6.93 8.50 -15.01
N PHE A 137 7.25 7.21 -14.92
CA PHE A 137 8.49 6.74 -14.31
C PHE A 137 9.72 7.22 -15.09
N SER A 138 9.66 7.30 -16.43
CA SER A 138 10.76 7.84 -17.25
C SER A 138 11.00 9.33 -16.98
N MET A 139 9.94 10.13 -16.81
CA MET A 139 10.07 11.54 -16.43
C MET A 139 10.62 11.70 -15.02
N MET A 140 10.29 10.79 -14.11
CA MET A 140 10.77 10.81 -12.73
C MET A 140 12.28 10.51 -12.63
N LEU A 141 12.85 9.68 -13.51
CA LEU A 141 14.31 9.46 -13.58
C LEU A 141 15.09 10.77 -13.76
N GLY A 142 14.52 11.74 -14.51
CA GLY A 142 15.14 13.05 -14.73
C GLY A 142 15.08 14.00 -13.52
N SER A 143 14.29 13.67 -12.50
CA SER A 143 14.07 14.55 -11.32
C SER A 143 15.09 14.36 -10.20
N GLY A 144 16.08 13.48 -10.38
CA GLY A 144 17.17 13.28 -9.41
C GLY A 144 16.78 12.48 -8.17
N MET A 145 15.75 11.64 -8.27
CA MET A 145 15.29 10.83 -7.15
C MET A 145 16.22 9.67 -6.82
N PRO A 146 16.56 9.46 -5.53
CA PRO A 146 17.50 8.42 -5.16
C PRO A 146 16.94 7.00 -5.33
N GLU A 147 15.63 6.80 -5.26
CA GLU A 147 15.00 5.48 -5.40
C GLU A 147 14.72 5.05 -6.85
N LEU A 148 14.89 5.97 -7.83
CA LEU A 148 14.60 5.77 -9.25
C LEU A 148 15.74 6.35 -10.07
N GLN A 149 16.76 5.55 -10.32
CA GLN A 149 18.03 6.00 -10.88
C GLN A 149 18.41 5.35 -12.20
N SER A 150 17.74 4.26 -12.60
CA SER A 150 18.18 3.47 -13.75
C SER A 150 17.05 3.15 -14.73
N PHE A 151 17.42 2.98 -16.00
CA PHE A 151 16.56 2.35 -17.01
C PHE A 151 16.15 0.92 -16.62
N ASP A 152 16.86 0.27 -15.70
CA ASP A 152 16.49 -1.03 -15.12
C ASP A 152 15.15 -0.98 -14.37
N ASP A 153 14.80 0.17 -13.78
CA ASP A 153 13.52 0.38 -13.08
C ASP A 153 12.34 0.36 -14.08
N ILE A 154 12.56 0.92 -15.27
CA ILE A 154 11.58 0.83 -16.37
C ILE A 154 11.47 -0.61 -16.87
N ALA A 155 12.59 -1.32 -17.01
CA ALA A 155 12.59 -2.73 -17.40
C ALA A 155 11.83 -3.59 -16.38
N TYR A 156 11.92 -3.28 -15.09
CA TYR A 156 11.15 -3.94 -14.03
C TYR A 156 9.63 -3.76 -14.24
N ILE A 157 9.16 -2.55 -14.56
CA ILE A 157 7.73 -2.30 -14.85
C ILE A 157 7.28 -3.11 -16.06
N ARG A 158 8.07 -3.11 -17.15
CA ARG A 158 7.76 -3.87 -18.37
C ARG A 158 7.65 -5.37 -18.09
N LYS A 159 8.56 -5.91 -17.27
CA LYS A 159 8.56 -7.31 -16.84
C LYS A 159 7.38 -7.63 -15.93
N THR A 160 7.07 -6.76 -14.97
CA THR A 160 5.97 -6.92 -14.01
C THR A 160 4.62 -6.95 -14.71
N LEU A 161 4.44 -6.05 -15.68
CA LEU A 161 3.24 -6.01 -16.50
C LEU A 161 3.27 -7.03 -17.64
N ALA A 162 4.35 -7.80 -17.83
CA ALA A 162 4.55 -8.78 -18.90
C ALA A 162 4.27 -8.23 -20.31
N LEU A 163 4.77 -7.03 -20.62
CA LEU A 163 4.48 -6.30 -21.87
C LEU A 163 4.99 -6.97 -23.14
N ASP A 164 5.94 -7.90 -23.00
CA ASP A 164 6.46 -8.76 -24.06
C ASP A 164 5.55 -9.94 -24.41
N LYS A 165 4.53 -10.22 -23.59
CA LYS A 165 3.62 -11.36 -23.73
C LYS A 165 2.25 -10.95 -24.25
N THR A 166 1.47 -11.92 -24.72
CA THR A 166 0.05 -11.72 -25.00
C THR A 166 -0.75 -11.46 -23.72
N GLU A 167 -1.96 -10.92 -23.85
CA GLU A 167 -2.83 -10.65 -22.70
C GLU A 167 -3.14 -11.93 -21.91
N GLN A 168 -3.41 -13.04 -22.61
CA GLN A 168 -3.69 -14.34 -21.98
C GLN A 168 -2.47 -14.87 -21.20
N GLU A 169 -1.27 -14.83 -21.80
CA GLU A 169 -0.05 -15.29 -21.12
C GLU A 169 0.33 -14.40 -19.93
N ALA A 170 0.05 -13.10 -20.02
CA ALA A 170 0.23 -12.16 -18.92
C ALA A 170 -0.71 -12.48 -17.75
N LEU A 171 -1.97 -12.80 -18.04
CA LEU A 171 -2.94 -13.29 -17.04
C LEU A 171 -2.48 -14.59 -16.39
N ASP A 172 -2.05 -15.57 -17.18
CA ASP A 172 -1.58 -16.85 -16.65
C ASP A 172 -0.38 -16.66 -15.71
N CYS A 173 0.53 -15.74 -16.06
CA CYS A 173 1.65 -15.36 -15.19
C CYS A 173 1.19 -14.70 -13.89
N PHE A 174 0.22 -13.78 -13.96
CA PHE A 174 -0.34 -13.11 -12.79
C PHE A 174 -1.09 -14.09 -11.87
N MET A 175 -1.89 -15.00 -12.44
CA MET A 175 -2.59 -16.05 -11.71
C MET A 175 -1.61 -16.98 -11.00
N LYS A 176 -0.52 -17.35 -11.66
CA LYS A 176 0.55 -18.14 -11.05
C LYS A 176 1.16 -17.41 -9.84
N GLN A 177 1.51 -16.13 -9.97
CA GLN A 177 2.04 -15.35 -8.85
C GLN A 177 1.05 -15.23 -7.69
N MET A 178 -0.23 -15.04 -7.97
CA MET A 178 -1.28 -14.98 -6.96
C MET A 178 -1.42 -16.31 -6.20
N ASN A 179 -1.39 -17.43 -6.94
CA ASN A 179 -1.45 -18.77 -6.36
C ASN A 179 -0.18 -19.06 -5.55
N ASP A 180 1.00 -18.71 -6.04
CA ASP A 180 2.26 -18.88 -5.32
C ASP A 180 2.28 -18.05 -4.04
N ALA A 181 1.79 -16.80 -4.07
CA ALA A 181 1.66 -15.96 -2.87
C ALA A 181 0.67 -16.54 -1.85
N HIS A 182 -0.40 -17.20 -2.33
CA HIS A 182 -1.36 -17.88 -1.47
C HIS A 182 -0.71 -19.04 -0.69
N HIS A 183 0.13 -19.83 -1.36
CA HIS A 183 0.79 -21.01 -0.76
C HIS A 183 2.07 -20.64 0.01
N GLY A 184 2.80 -19.60 -0.40
CA GLY A 184 4.04 -19.10 0.23
C GLY A 184 3.81 -18.17 1.44
N SER A 185 2.57 -18.00 1.86
CA SER A 185 2.16 -17.05 2.92
C SER A 185 2.83 -17.31 4.28
N TRP A 186 3.46 -18.47 4.52
CA TRP A 186 4.09 -18.80 5.81
C TRP A 186 5.50 -18.23 5.99
N THR A 187 6.34 -18.22 4.95
CA THR A 187 7.75 -17.74 5.05
C THR A 187 7.84 -16.23 5.16
N THR A 188 7.10 -15.50 4.32
CA THR A 188 7.06 -14.03 4.34
C THR A 188 6.50 -13.48 5.66
N LYS A 189 5.58 -14.20 6.32
CA LYS A 189 5.04 -13.80 7.64
C LYS A 189 6.06 -13.97 8.76
N MET A 190 6.89 -15.02 8.72
CA MET A 190 7.97 -15.22 9.69
C MET A 190 9.01 -14.11 9.57
N ASP A 191 9.36 -13.70 8.35
CA ASP A 191 10.29 -12.57 8.13
C ASP A 191 9.76 -11.26 8.75
N TRP A 192 8.46 -10.96 8.56
CA TRP A 192 7.81 -9.80 9.20
C TRP A 192 7.86 -9.89 10.74
N ILE A 193 7.67 -11.08 11.31
CA ILE A 193 7.75 -11.31 12.77
C ILE A 193 9.18 -11.08 13.28
N PHE A 194 10.20 -11.61 12.61
CA PHE A 194 11.60 -11.44 13.00
C PHE A 194 12.05 -9.97 12.92
N HIS A 195 11.64 -9.26 11.87
CA HIS A 195 11.89 -7.81 11.77
C HIS A 195 11.21 -7.03 12.91
N THR A 196 10.01 -7.44 13.33
CA THR A 196 9.26 -6.78 14.42
C THR A 196 9.86 -7.07 15.79
N MET A 197 10.24 -8.32 16.10
CA MET A 197 10.91 -8.66 17.37
C MET A 197 12.20 -7.86 17.55
N ARG A 198 12.94 -7.62 16.46
CA ARG A 198 14.15 -6.80 16.47
C ARG A 198 13.88 -5.33 16.78
N GLN A 199 12.73 -4.79 16.37
CA GLN A 199 12.31 -3.43 16.71
C GLN A 199 11.84 -3.28 18.17
N HIS A 200 11.25 -4.32 18.76
CA HIS A 200 10.83 -4.31 20.17
C HIS A 200 11.98 -4.58 21.16
N ALA A 201 13.04 -5.27 20.76
CA ALA A 201 14.20 -5.55 21.61
C ALA A 201 15.20 -4.37 21.75
N LEU A 202 15.00 -3.28 20.99
CA LEU A 202 15.86 -2.09 20.98
C LEU A 202 15.22 -0.86 21.66
N ASN A 203 14.10 -1.03 22.38
CA ASN A 203 13.50 -0.01 23.26
C ASN A 203 13.56 -0.46 24.72
#